data_AF-A4HX38-F1
#
_entry.id   AF-A4HX38-F1
#
_cell.length_a   1.000
_cell.length_b   1.000
_cell.length_c   1.000
_cell.angle_alpha   90.00
_cell.angle_beta   90.00
_cell.angle_gamma   90.00
#
_symmetry.space_group_name_H-M   'P 1'
#
loop_
_entity.id
_entity.type
_entity.pdbx_description
1 polymer ?
#
loop_
_entity_poly.entity_id
_entity_poly.type
_entity_poly.pdbx_seq_one_letter_code
_entity_poly.pdbx_strand_id
1 'polypeptide(L)'
;MPRATFMSGSIRRTGGSAGSKAFMPRVITAAPDYTAYPSDVSKYLKDVIRHREEALMFKLLPTAQLMDQAVLQAQAAYELIVQQEALEFLQICHKRKEVETKRREQECMKANKERMEEQKRQHKEEMAQQKNDVAAMAKQTETEIKEKLKTLVSLQPKLNIVSAVMAQLQDPASDCALLGALMMEEKQLQKTLKGDARYNKSKTAETDGGAVPYWWKQCVCSSFNVSAMLRQEPHRASIVDVSFATKTSADKKVIVVKDGEGNIVAWAHTRSGPDPNALAEAYLAAKPEVPELPANAYKGVLWPKEDAADVMRKAKAAKSPTADILPEVITILSYSGMGSFEMSKKDVAAVGEATS
;
A
#
# COMPACT_ATOMS: atom_id res chain seq x y z
N MET A 1 -26.34 7.75 47.75
CA MET A 1 -26.22 7.69 49.22
C MET A 1 -26.19 9.12 49.76
N PRO A 2 -26.93 9.46 50.82
CA PRO A 2 -27.14 10.84 51.21
C PRO A 2 -25.86 11.45 51.81
N ARG A 3 -25.57 12.66 51.35
CA ARG A 3 -24.43 13.51 51.71
C ARG A 3 -24.62 13.99 53.15
N ALA A 4 -23.82 13.46 54.08
CA ALA A 4 -23.83 13.89 55.46
C ALA A 4 -23.32 15.33 55.56
N THR A 5 -24.25 16.28 55.72
CA THR A 5 -23.99 17.62 56.22
C THR A 5 -23.48 17.49 57.65
N PHE A 6 -22.16 17.62 57.80
CA PHE A 6 -21.52 17.75 59.11
C PHE A 6 -21.90 19.14 59.65
N MET A 7 -22.95 19.19 60.47
CA MET A 7 -23.30 20.39 61.20
C MET A 7 -22.20 20.65 62.22
N SER A 8 -21.46 21.73 61.96
CA SER A 8 -20.62 22.44 62.92
C SER A 8 -21.49 22.91 64.09
N GLY A 9 -21.73 21.99 65.02
CA GLY A 9 -22.25 22.28 66.34
C GLY A 9 -21.13 22.89 67.16
N SER A 10 -20.91 24.19 66.98
CA SER A 10 -20.08 25.03 67.84
C SER A 10 -20.68 25.04 69.24
N ILE A 11 -20.38 24.02 70.04
CA ILE A 11 -20.52 24.12 71.49
C ILE A 11 -19.24 24.77 71.99
N ARG A 12 -19.20 26.10 71.88
CA ARG A 12 -18.41 26.94 72.78
C ARG A 12 -18.89 26.64 74.20
N ARG A 13 -18.30 25.64 74.86
CA ARG A 13 -18.35 25.58 76.32
C ARG A 13 -17.31 26.58 76.83
N THR A 14 -17.81 27.80 76.96
CA THR A 14 -17.38 28.87 77.85
C THR A 14 -16.45 28.40 78.96
N GLY A 15 -15.30 29.08 79.05
CA GLY A 15 -14.36 28.95 80.15
C GLY A 15 -15.07 29.12 81.48
N GLY A 16 -15.17 28.01 82.21
CA GLY A 16 -15.37 28.01 83.64
C GLY A 16 -14.00 28.09 84.30
N SER A 17 -13.37 29.27 84.26
CA SER A 17 -12.35 29.64 85.24
C SER A 17 -13.07 29.81 86.58
N ALA A 18 -13.51 28.69 87.16
CA ALA A 18 -13.87 28.64 88.56
C ALA A 18 -12.56 28.53 89.34
N GLY A 19 -11.87 29.66 89.42
CA GLY A 19 -10.73 29.84 90.28
C GLY A 19 -11.08 29.37 91.68
N SER A 20 -10.28 28.43 92.17
CA SER A 20 -9.62 28.50 93.46
C SER A 20 -10.40 29.28 94.53
N LYS A 21 -11.49 28.68 95.03
CA LYS A 21 -11.83 28.82 96.45
C LYS A 21 -11.25 27.62 97.18
N ALA A 22 -9.94 27.46 97.04
CA ALA A 22 -9.16 26.64 97.93
C ALA A 22 -9.42 27.17 99.34
N PHE A 23 -9.91 26.27 100.17
CA PHE A 23 -10.25 26.40 101.57
C PHE A 23 -9.01 26.89 102.35
N MET A 24 -8.69 28.17 102.29
CA MET A 24 -7.71 28.78 103.18
C MET A 24 -8.45 29.07 104.49
N PRO A 25 -8.18 28.33 105.59
CA PRO A 25 -8.72 28.70 106.88
C PRO A 25 -8.17 30.08 107.21
N ARG A 26 -9.03 30.99 107.69
CA ARG A 26 -8.61 32.30 108.20
C ARG A 26 -7.48 32.10 109.20
N VAL A 27 -6.25 32.37 108.80
CA VAL A 27 -5.12 32.51 109.72
C VAL A 27 -5.43 33.77 110.52
N ILE A 28 -5.65 33.62 111.82
CA ILE A 28 -5.92 34.73 112.73
C ILE A 28 -4.61 35.54 112.80
N THR A 29 -4.53 36.66 112.08
CA THR A 29 -3.33 37.52 112.00
C THR A 29 -3.15 38.45 113.20
N ALA A 30 -4.00 38.34 114.23
CA ALA A 30 -3.78 39.06 115.48
C ALA A 30 -2.78 38.26 116.33
N ALA A 31 -1.50 38.63 116.23
CA ALA A 31 -0.48 38.14 117.15
C ALA A 31 -0.93 38.45 118.58
N PRO A 32 -1.10 37.46 119.47
CA PRO A 32 -1.58 37.73 120.81
C PRO A 32 -0.56 38.58 121.57
N ASP A 33 -1.04 39.58 122.32
CA ASP A 33 -0.18 40.46 123.10
C ASP A 33 0.30 39.73 124.36
N TYR A 34 1.60 39.44 124.43
CA TYR A 34 2.25 38.77 125.57
C TYR A 34 2.93 39.73 126.54
N THR A 35 2.71 41.04 126.43
CA THR A 35 3.33 42.04 127.31
C THR A 35 2.89 41.91 128.78
N ALA A 36 1.76 41.24 129.05
CA ALA A 36 1.27 40.96 130.39
C ALA A 36 2.06 39.85 131.13
N TYR A 37 2.92 39.10 130.44
CA TYR A 37 3.69 38.01 131.03
C TYR A 37 5.13 38.43 131.34
N PRO A 38 5.76 37.87 132.39
CA PRO A 38 7.21 38.01 132.61
C PRO A 38 8.00 37.65 131.35
N SER A 39 9.14 38.30 131.13
CA SER A 39 9.94 38.22 129.89
C SER A 39 10.17 36.78 129.41
N ASP A 40 10.50 35.90 130.36
CA ASP A 40 10.85 34.51 130.09
C ASP A 40 9.63 33.70 129.63
N VAL A 41 8.46 34.00 130.20
CA VAL A 41 7.17 33.40 129.84
C VAL A 41 6.69 33.92 128.49
N SER A 42 6.83 35.23 128.25
CA SER A 42 6.50 35.86 126.96
C SER A 42 7.32 35.26 125.81
N LYS A 43 8.63 35.07 126.03
CA LYS A 43 9.52 34.42 125.06
C LYS A 43 9.13 32.96 124.82
N TYR A 44 8.88 32.20 125.88
CA TYR A 44 8.44 30.81 125.77
C TYR A 44 7.12 30.68 125.00
N LEU A 45 6.12 31.52 125.28
CA LEU A 45 4.83 31.50 124.59
C LEU A 45 4.97 31.82 123.10
N LYS A 46 5.82 32.79 122.73
CA LYS A 46 6.13 33.08 121.32
C LYS A 46 6.77 31.89 120.62
N ASP A 47 7.71 31.21 121.28
CA ASP A 47 8.35 30.01 120.74
C ASP A 47 7.37 28.85 120.56
N VAL A 48 6.47 28.62 121.52
CA VAL A 48 5.42 27.58 121.42
C VAL A 48 4.50 27.84 120.24
N ILE A 49 4.09 29.09 120.01
CA ILE A 49 3.20 29.42 118.89
C ILE A 49 3.93 29.37 117.57
N ARG A 50 5.17 29.87 117.49
CA ARG A 50 6.01 29.71 116.32
C ARG A 50 6.16 28.24 115.95
N HIS A 51 6.46 27.37 116.92
CA HIS A 51 6.56 25.93 116.68
C HIS A 51 5.22 25.29 116.30
N ARG A 52 4.10 25.77 116.83
CA ARG A 52 2.77 25.31 116.42
C ARG A 52 2.44 25.71 114.98
N GLU A 53 2.78 26.93 114.57
CA GLU A 53 2.61 27.43 113.20
C GLU A 53 3.53 26.71 112.23
N GLU A 54 4.80 26.52 112.59
CA GLU A 54 5.76 25.70 111.85
C GLU A 54 5.24 24.26 111.68
N ALA A 55 4.72 23.64 112.76
CA ALA A 55 4.15 22.30 112.68
C ALA A 55 2.90 22.21 111.79
N LEU A 56 2.07 23.27 111.74
CA LEU A 56 0.95 23.36 110.80
C LEU A 56 1.42 23.51 109.35
N MET A 57 2.43 24.33 109.11
CA MET A 57 3.10 24.45 107.81
C MET A 57 3.67 23.11 107.34
N PHE A 58 4.34 22.37 108.23
CA PHE A 58 4.86 21.02 107.93
C PHE A 58 3.76 19.97 107.67
N LYS A 59 2.54 20.16 108.17
CA LYS A 59 1.39 19.28 107.82
C LYS A 59 0.73 19.67 106.50
N LEU A 60 0.73 20.96 106.15
CA LEU A 60 0.12 21.47 104.93
C LEU A 60 1.02 21.27 103.71
N LEU A 61 2.35 21.38 103.85
CA LEU A 61 3.29 21.24 102.74
C LEU A 61 3.17 19.89 102.01
N PRO A 62 3.13 18.72 102.70
CA PRO A 62 2.95 17.43 102.05
C PRO A 62 1.61 17.33 101.32
N THR A 63 0.55 17.92 101.89
CA THR A 63 -0.79 17.89 101.27
C THR A 63 -0.82 18.73 100.00
N ALA A 64 -0.24 19.93 100.01
CA ALA A 64 -0.13 20.78 98.83
C ALA A 64 0.73 20.13 97.73
N GLN A 65 1.88 19.55 98.10
CA GLN A 65 2.74 18.81 97.16
C GLN A 65 2.02 17.59 96.56
N LEU A 66 1.25 16.84 97.36
CA LEU A 66 0.42 15.74 96.88
C LEU A 66 -0.67 16.22 95.91
N MET A 67 -1.29 17.38 96.17
CA MET A 67 -2.27 17.96 95.25
C MET A 67 -1.64 18.41 93.94
N ASP A 68 -0.49 19.09 93.97
CA ASP A 68 0.25 19.48 92.76
C ASP A 68 0.67 18.25 91.95
N GLN A 69 1.16 17.19 92.62
CA GLN A 69 1.49 15.92 91.98
C GLN A 69 0.26 15.26 91.35
N ALA A 70 -0.90 15.27 92.01
CA ALA A 70 -2.13 14.72 91.47
C ALA A 70 -2.65 15.51 90.25
N VAL A 71 -2.53 16.84 90.26
CA VAL A 71 -2.88 17.69 89.11
C VAL A 71 -1.95 17.42 87.93
N LEU A 72 -0.64 17.33 88.16
CA LEU A 72 0.34 16.99 87.11
C LEU A 72 0.10 15.58 86.55
N GLN A 73 -0.22 14.60 87.39
CA GLN A 73 -0.57 13.25 86.95
C GLN A 73 -1.86 13.23 86.14
N ALA A 74 -2.89 13.98 86.56
CA ALA A 74 -4.14 14.09 85.81
C ALA A 74 -3.94 14.77 84.46
N GLN A 75 -3.12 15.82 84.40
CA GLN A 75 -2.78 16.50 83.15
C GLN A 75 -1.95 15.61 82.23
N ALA A 76 -0.93 14.92 82.75
CA ALA A 76 -0.13 13.97 81.98
C ALA A 76 -0.98 12.80 81.45
N ALA A 77 -1.92 12.28 82.24
CA ALA A 77 -2.85 11.24 81.80
C ALA A 77 -3.78 11.73 80.69
N TYR A 78 -4.28 12.97 80.81
CA TYR A 78 -5.10 13.60 79.77
C TYR A 78 -4.31 13.81 78.47
N GLU A 79 -3.10 14.36 78.56
CA GLU A 79 -2.22 14.55 77.40
C GLU A 79 -1.86 13.22 76.73
N LEU A 80 -1.63 12.16 77.51
CA LEU A 80 -1.39 10.81 76.99
C LEU A 80 -2.60 10.26 76.22
N ILE A 81 -3.83 10.42 76.74
CA ILE A 81 -5.05 10.00 76.06
C ILE A 81 -5.20 10.75 74.73
N VAL A 82 -5.02 12.09 74.73
CA VAL A 82 -5.12 12.91 73.51
C VAL A 82 -4.09 12.49 72.46
N GLN A 83 -2.85 12.20 72.88
CA GLN A 83 -1.80 11.70 71.97
C GLN A 83 -2.14 10.31 71.41
N GLN A 84 -2.69 9.42 72.24
CA GLN A 84 -3.11 8.09 71.81
C GLN A 84 -4.27 8.15 70.80
N GLU A 85 -5.30 8.95 71.06
CA GLU A 85 -6.42 9.18 70.13
C GLU A 85 -5.93 9.78 68.79
N ALA A 86 -5.01 10.74 68.84
CA ALA A 86 -4.42 11.34 67.63
C ALA A 86 -3.62 10.31 66.81
N LEU A 87 -2.85 9.45 67.48
CA LEU A 87 -2.09 8.37 66.83
C LEU A 87 -3.01 7.33 66.20
N GLU A 88 -4.05 6.89 66.91
CA GLU A 88 -5.05 5.93 66.41
C GLU A 88 -5.79 6.49 65.19
N PHE A 89 -6.20 7.77 65.23
CA PHE A 89 -6.83 8.43 64.08
C PHE A 89 -5.88 8.49 62.87
N LEU A 90 -4.61 8.85 63.08
CA LEU A 90 -3.60 8.87 62.02
C LEU A 90 -3.40 7.48 61.40
N GLN A 91 -3.35 6.43 62.22
CA GLN A 91 -3.23 5.04 61.75
C GLN A 91 -4.45 4.60 60.93
N ILE A 92 -5.66 4.94 61.36
CA ILE A 92 -6.90 4.66 60.60
C ILE A 92 -6.88 5.39 59.25
N CYS A 93 -6.51 6.67 59.25
CA CYS A 93 -6.39 7.46 58.01
C CYS A 93 -5.33 6.87 57.07
N HIS A 94 -4.16 6.51 57.58
CA HIS A 94 -3.09 5.89 56.78
C HIS A 94 -3.55 4.56 56.17
N LYS A 95 -4.16 3.68 56.99
CA LYS A 95 -4.65 2.37 56.53
C LYS A 95 -5.76 2.49 55.48
N ARG A 96 -6.68 3.45 55.64
CA ARG A 96 -7.71 3.73 54.63
C ARG A 96 -7.10 4.21 53.32
N LYS A 97 -6.14 5.14 53.38
CA LYS A 97 -5.44 5.66 52.19
C LYS A 97 -4.66 4.55 51.48
N GLU A 98 -3.97 3.70 52.22
CA GLU A 98 -3.20 2.57 51.67
C GLU A 98 -4.11 1.55 50.96
N VAL A 99 -5.26 1.21 51.54
CA VAL A 99 -6.24 0.31 50.90
C VAL A 99 -6.81 0.95 49.64
N GLU A 100 -7.12 2.24 49.69
CA GLU A 100 -7.65 2.99 48.54
C GLU A 100 -6.62 3.10 47.40
N THR A 101 -5.34 3.37 47.71
CA THR A 101 -4.27 3.40 46.70
C THR A 101 -4.03 2.02 46.11
N LYS A 102 -3.94 0.97 46.95
CA LYS A 102 -3.80 -0.42 46.46
C LYS A 102 -4.96 -0.83 45.56
N ARG A 103 -6.19 -0.45 45.91
CA ARG A 103 -7.36 -0.72 45.07
C ARG A 103 -7.29 0.00 43.72
N ARG A 104 -6.95 1.30 43.72
CA ARG A 104 -6.77 2.08 42.49
C ARG A 104 -5.66 1.54 41.60
N GLU A 105 -4.54 1.12 42.19
CA GLU A 105 -3.43 0.48 41.48
C GLU A 105 -3.87 -0.84 40.84
N GLN A 106 -4.60 -1.69 41.58
CA GLN A 106 -5.14 -2.93 41.03
C GLN A 106 -6.14 -2.70 39.89
N GLU A 107 -7.06 -1.74 40.05
CA GLU A 107 -8.02 -1.37 39.00
C GLU A 107 -7.31 -0.82 37.76
N CYS A 108 -6.29 0.03 37.94
CA CYS A 108 -5.47 0.56 36.85
C CYS A 108 -4.65 -0.53 36.15
N MET A 109 -4.03 -1.44 36.91
CA MET A 109 -3.27 -2.55 36.36
C MET A 109 -4.17 -3.51 35.56
N LYS A 110 -5.37 -3.80 36.07
CA LYS A 110 -6.35 -4.63 35.37
C LYS A 110 -6.80 -3.98 34.06
N ALA A 111 -7.18 -2.71 34.09
CA ALA A 111 -7.58 -1.96 32.90
C ALA A 111 -6.44 -1.85 31.87
N ASN A 112 -5.20 -1.63 32.32
CA ASN A 112 -4.04 -1.57 31.43
C ASN A 112 -3.73 -2.94 30.79
N LYS A 113 -3.86 -4.03 31.56
CA LYS A 113 -3.70 -5.38 31.05
C LYS A 113 -4.75 -5.72 30.01
N GLU A 114 -6.02 -5.44 30.27
CA GLU A 114 -7.13 -5.65 29.33
C GLU A 114 -6.93 -4.84 28.05
N ARG A 115 -6.51 -3.56 28.15
CA ARG A 115 -6.18 -2.74 26.99
C ARG A 115 -5.03 -3.33 26.17
N MET A 116 -3.97 -3.80 26.82
CA MET A 116 -2.82 -4.40 26.13
C MET A 116 -3.19 -5.71 25.43
N GLU A 117 -4.01 -6.56 26.06
CA GLU A 117 -4.50 -7.80 25.46
C GLU A 117 -5.41 -7.54 24.25
N GLU A 118 -6.29 -6.54 24.35
CA GLU A 118 -7.15 -6.12 23.24
C GLU A 118 -6.35 -5.54 22.06
N GLN A 119 -5.35 -4.69 22.32
CA GLN A 119 -4.45 -4.19 21.27
C GLN A 119 -3.66 -5.31 20.59
N LYS A 120 -3.17 -6.29 21.34
CA LYS A 120 -2.49 -7.48 20.76
C LYS A 120 -3.44 -8.30 19.90
N ARG A 121 -4.70 -8.45 20.32
CA ARG A 121 -5.74 -9.17 19.56
C ARG A 121 -6.04 -8.44 18.25
N GLN A 122 -6.30 -7.14 18.31
CA GLN A 122 -6.54 -6.30 17.13
C GLN A 122 -5.37 -6.34 16.15
N HIS A 123 -4.14 -6.16 16.63
CA HIS A 123 -2.96 -6.20 15.76
C HIS A 123 -2.76 -7.57 15.11
N LYS A 124 -3.06 -8.67 15.82
CA LYS A 124 -3.00 -10.02 15.25
C LYS A 124 -4.08 -10.23 14.18
N GLU A 125 -5.29 -9.72 14.39
CA GLU A 125 -6.39 -9.77 13.43
C GLU A 125 -6.08 -8.94 12.18
N GLU A 126 -5.56 -7.72 12.34
CA GLU A 126 -5.11 -6.85 11.24
C GLU A 126 -4.00 -7.50 10.42
N MET A 127 -2.98 -8.07 11.07
CA MET A 127 -1.89 -8.77 10.39
C MET A 127 -2.37 -10.01 9.64
N ALA A 128 -3.32 -10.75 10.20
CA ALA A 128 -3.93 -11.89 9.52
C ALA A 128 -4.74 -11.44 8.30
N GLN A 129 -5.51 -10.35 8.42
CA GLN A 129 -6.27 -9.77 7.32
C GLN A 129 -5.34 -9.29 6.20
N GLN A 130 -4.30 -8.51 6.52
CA GLN A 130 -3.33 -8.05 5.54
C GLN A 130 -2.63 -9.21 4.82
N LYS A 131 -2.27 -10.28 5.54
CA LYS A 131 -1.69 -11.47 4.93
C LYS A 131 -2.66 -12.15 3.97
N ASN A 132 -3.94 -12.23 4.33
CA ASN A 132 -4.98 -12.79 3.47
C ASN A 132 -5.22 -11.92 2.23
N ASP A 133 -5.24 -10.59 2.38
CA ASP A 133 -5.40 -9.64 1.29
C ASP A 133 -4.23 -9.72 0.30
N VAL A 134 -2.99 -9.75 0.80
CA VAL A 134 -1.79 -9.93 -0.03
C VAL A 134 -1.82 -11.28 -0.76
N ALA A 135 -2.21 -12.36 -0.08
CA ALA A 135 -2.32 -13.67 -0.71
C ALA A 135 -3.43 -13.72 -1.78
N ALA A 136 -4.56 -13.07 -1.54
CA ALA A 136 -5.66 -12.97 -2.50
C ALA A 136 -5.24 -12.15 -3.73
N MET A 137 -4.60 -10.99 -3.52
CA MET A 137 -4.05 -10.16 -4.60
C MET A 137 -2.99 -10.92 -5.40
N ALA A 138 -2.05 -11.60 -4.75
CA ALA A 138 -1.02 -12.40 -5.43
C ALA A 138 -1.64 -13.51 -6.29
N LYS A 139 -2.66 -14.21 -5.77
CA LYS A 139 -3.38 -15.25 -6.51
C LYS A 139 -4.16 -14.69 -7.70
N GLN A 140 -4.79 -13.52 -7.54
CA GLN A 140 -5.47 -12.83 -8.63
C GLN A 140 -4.50 -12.44 -9.74
N THR A 141 -3.37 -11.81 -9.39
CA THR A 141 -2.32 -11.43 -10.34
C THR A 141 -1.71 -12.65 -11.04
N GLU A 142 -1.45 -13.73 -10.30
CA GLU A 142 -0.94 -14.99 -10.90
C GLU A 142 -1.94 -15.58 -11.91
N THR A 143 -3.24 -15.54 -11.59
CA THR A 143 -4.29 -16.03 -12.48
C THR A 143 -4.38 -15.17 -13.74
N GLU A 144 -4.35 -13.86 -13.61
CA GLU A 144 -4.34 -12.92 -14.74
C GLU A 144 -3.10 -13.11 -15.63
N ILE A 145 -1.92 -13.26 -15.02
CA ILE A 145 -0.67 -13.54 -15.74
C ILE A 145 -0.76 -14.89 -16.46
N LYS A 146 -1.27 -15.94 -15.81
CA LYS A 146 -1.44 -17.27 -16.43
C LYS A 146 -2.44 -17.24 -17.58
N GLU A 147 -3.53 -16.50 -17.48
CA GLU A 147 -4.48 -16.33 -18.58
C GLU A 147 -3.83 -15.58 -19.75
N LYS A 148 -3.15 -14.46 -19.49
CA LYS A 148 -2.38 -13.71 -20.50
C LYS A 148 -1.31 -14.61 -21.16
N LEU A 149 -0.57 -15.40 -20.37
CA LEU A 149 0.42 -16.35 -20.87
C LEU A 149 -0.21 -17.48 -21.68
N LYS A 150 -1.34 -18.04 -21.25
CA LYS A 150 -2.03 -19.10 -22.01
C LYS A 150 -2.52 -18.56 -23.35
N THR A 151 -3.04 -17.34 -23.35
CA THR A 151 -3.35 -16.61 -24.59
C THR A 151 -2.07 -16.45 -25.42
N LEU A 152 -0.97 -15.92 -24.89
CA LEU A 152 0.30 -15.76 -25.61
C LEU A 152 0.92 -17.06 -26.14
N VAL A 153 0.86 -18.14 -25.38
CA VAL A 153 1.37 -19.47 -25.78
C VAL A 153 0.51 -20.05 -26.92
N SER A 154 -0.81 -19.83 -26.89
CA SER A 154 -1.67 -20.18 -28.02
C SER A 154 -1.41 -19.34 -29.29
N LEU A 155 -0.58 -18.30 -29.18
CA LEU A 155 -0.28 -17.31 -30.21
C LEU A 155 1.15 -17.43 -30.80
N GLN A 156 1.94 -18.45 -30.42
CA GLN A 156 3.20 -18.79 -31.12
C GLN A 156 2.95 -19.71 -32.35
N PRO A 157 3.70 -19.61 -33.48
CA PRO A 157 4.76 -18.66 -33.83
C PRO A 157 4.53 -18.03 -35.24
N LYS A 158 3.48 -17.21 -35.46
CA LYS A 158 3.13 -16.80 -36.84
C LYS A 158 3.61 -15.42 -37.30
N LEU A 159 3.91 -14.48 -36.41
CA LEU A 159 4.39 -13.15 -36.83
C LEU A 159 5.34 -12.45 -35.85
N ASN A 160 5.95 -13.15 -34.89
CA ASN A 160 6.80 -12.52 -33.87
C ASN A 160 6.07 -11.40 -33.04
N ILE A 161 4.74 -11.28 -33.16
CA ILE A 161 3.88 -10.38 -32.36
C ILE A 161 4.03 -10.71 -30.89
N VAL A 162 4.12 -12.00 -30.55
CA VAL A 162 4.45 -12.47 -29.20
C VAL A 162 5.74 -11.83 -28.70
N SER A 163 6.79 -11.70 -29.50
CA SER A 163 8.04 -11.07 -29.06
C SER A 163 7.85 -9.58 -28.77
N ALA A 164 7.04 -8.87 -29.58
CA ALA A 164 6.70 -7.47 -29.31
C ALA A 164 5.83 -7.30 -28.06
N VAL A 165 4.83 -8.16 -27.87
CA VAL A 165 3.97 -8.17 -26.69
C VAL A 165 4.76 -8.57 -25.43
N MET A 166 5.63 -9.58 -25.53
CA MET A 166 6.50 -9.99 -24.44
C MET A 166 7.50 -8.90 -24.09
N ALA A 167 8.05 -8.17 -25.07
CA ALA A 167 8.91 -7.01 -24.80
C ALA A 167 8.15 -5.93 -24.02
N GLN A 168 6.89 -5.66 -24.34
CA GLN A 168 6.06 -4.74 -23.54
C GLN A 168 5.77 -5.28 -22.14
N LEU A 169 5.42 -6.55 -21.99
CA LEU A 169 5.13 -7.16 -20.69
C LEU A 169 6.38 -7.28 -19.79
N GLN A 170 7.57 -7.41 -20.38
CA GLN A 170 8.84 -7.51 -19.66
C GLN A 170 9.40 -6.14 -19.28
N ASP A 171 9.00 -5.07 -19.95
CA ASP A 171 9.42 -3.71 -19.62
C ASP A 171 8.66 -3.21 -18.37
N PRO A 172 9.35 -3.00 -17.22
CA PRO A 172 8.71 -2.51 -16.00
C PRO A 172 8.11 -1.11 -16.15
N ALA A 173 8.55 -0.34 -17.16
CA ALA A 173 8.02 0.99 -17.45
C ALA A 173 6.79 0.95 -18.37
N SER A 174 6.46 -0.21 -18.95
CA SER A 174 5.31 -0.32 -19.85
C SER A 174 4.01 -0.28 -19.06
N ASP A 175 3.10 0.61 -19.46
CA ASP A 175 1.73 0.66 -18.97
C ASP A 175 0.83 -0.43 -19.60
N CYS A 176 1.38 -1.25 -20.51
CA CYS A 176 0.66 -2.25 -21.30
C CYS A 176 -0.54 -1.69 -22.09
N ALA A 177 -0.62 -0.37 -22.32
CA ALA A 177 -1.79 0.26 -22.95
C ALA A 177 -2.03 -0.22 -24.39
N LEU A 178 -0.97 -0.62 -25.09
CA LEU A 178 -1.02 -1.10 -26.47
C LEU A 178 -1.44 -2.58 -26.60
N LEU A 179 -1.48 -3.33 -25.48
CA LEU A 179 -1.77 -4.77 -25.49
C LEU A 179 -3.11 -5.09 -26.15
N GLY A 180 -4.15 -4.31 -25.86
CA GLY A 180 -5.48 -4.51 -26.46
C GLY A 180 -5.48 -4.33 -27.99
N ALA A 181 -4.76 -3.32 -28.50
CA ALA A 181 -4.65 -3.07 -29.93
C ALA A 181 -3.87 -4.18 -30.64
N LEU A 182 -2.73 -4.60 -30.06
CA LEU A 182 -1.90 -5.69 -30.59
C LEU A 182 -2.65 -7.01 -30.64
N MET A 183 -3.40 -7.34 -29.59
CA MET A 183 -4.24 -8.56 -29.55
C MET A 183 -5.36 -8.53 -30.58
N MET A 184 -5.97 -7.36 -30.83
CA MET A 184 -7.01 -7.20 -31.84
C MET A 184 -6.46 -7.37 -33.26
N GLU A 185 -5.28 -6.80 -33.56
CA GLU A 185 -4.60 -6.98 -34.84
C GLU A 185 -4.30 -8.46 -35.10
N GLU A 186 -3.77 -9.15 -34.08
CA GLU A 186 -3.50 -10.58 -34.18
C GLU A 186 -4.77 -11.41 -34.38
N LYS A 187 -5.84 -11.13 -33.64
CA LYS A 187 -7.13 -11.80 -33.82
C LYS A 187 -7.67 -11.59 -35.24
N GLN A 188 -7.53 -10.39 -35.77
CA GLN A 188 -7.95 -10.06 -37.13
C GLN A 188 -7.11 -10.78 -38.19
N LEU A 189 -5.79 -10.83 -38.01
CA LEU A 189 -4.91 -11.65 -38.83
C LEU A 189 -5.36 -13.11 -38.80
N GLN A 190 -5.51 -13.74 -37.63
CA GLN A 190 -5.91 -15.14 -37.51
C GLN A 190 -7.26 -15.43 -38.19
N LYS A 191 -8.23 -14.52 -38.05
CA LYS A 191 -9.52 -14.62 -38.75
C LYS A 191 -9.35 -14.60 -40.27
N THR A 192 -8.49 -13.71 -40.76
CA THR A 192 -8.26 -13.52 -42.20
C THR A 192 -7.47 -14.69 -42.78
N LEU A 193 -6.40 -15.13 -42.10
CA LEU A 193 -5.64 -16.34 -42.43
C LEU A 193 -6.54 -17.59 -42.54
N LYS A 194 -7.49 -17.77 -41.61
CA LYS A 194 -8.48 -18.86 -41.65
C LYS A 194 -9.49 -18.72 -42.81
N GLY A 195 -9.80 -17.49 -43.24
CA GLY A 195 -10.60 -17.24 -44.44
C GLY A 195 -9.83 -17.67 -45.69
N ASP A 196 -8.57 -17.28 -45.78
CA ASP A 196 -7.70 -17.47 -46.95
C ASP A 196 -7.33 -18.95 -47.15
N ALA A 197 -7.05 -19.67 -46.06
CA ALA A 197 -6.80 -21.11 -46.13
C ALA A 197 -7.99 -21.90 -46.69
N ARG A 198 -9.23 -21.48 -46.39
CA ARG A 198 -10.43 -22.08 -46.98
C ARG A 198 -10.56 -21.75 -48.47
N TYR A 199 -10.21 -20.53 -48.86
CA TYR A 199 -10.21 -20.10 -50.27
C TYR A 199 -9.20 -20.92 -51.10
N ASN A 200 -7.96 -21.10 -50.62
CA ASN A 200 -6.95 -21.90 -51.33
C ASN A 200 -7.32 -23.39 -51.47
N LYS A 201 -8.17 -23.95 -50.60
CA LYS A 201 -8.66 -25.34 -50.78
C LYS A 201 -9.65 -25.47 -51.95
N SER A 202 -10.30 -24.38 -52.35
CA SER A 202 -11.33 -24.39 -53.39
C SER A 202 -10.81 -24.09 -54.80
N LYS A 203 -9.60 -23.53 -54.90
CA LYS A 203 -8.97 -23.14 -56.17
C LYS A 203 -7.61 -23.82 -56.32
N THR A 204 -7.33 -24.30 -57.52
CA THR A 204 -6.06 -24.95 -57.85
C THR A 204 -4.94 -23.91 -57.95
N ALA A 205 -3.70 -24.30 -57.68
CA ALA A 205 -2.52 -23.43 -57.85
C ALA A 205 -2.43 -22.78 -59.26
N GLU A 206 -3.05 -23.42 -60.27
CA GLU A 206 -3.18 -22.93 -61.65
C GLU A 206 -4.16 -21.76 -61.79
N THR A 207 -5.23 -21.69 -60.97
CA THR A 207 -6.21 -20.59 -61.00
C THR A 207 -5.80 -19.40 -60.12
N ASP A 208 -5.03 -19.64 -59.08
CA ASP A 208 -4.48 -18.61 -58.20
C ASP A 208 -3.07 -18.13 -58.60
N GLY A 209 -2.47 -18.73 -59.65
CA GLY A 209 -1.29 -18.21 -60.36
C GLY A 209 0.07 -18.55 -59.74
N GLY A 210 0.19 -19.66 -59.03
CA GLY A 210 1.45 -20.06 -58.43
C GLY A 210 1.73 -19.39 -57.08
N ALA A 211 2.65 -20.03 -56.36
CA ALA A 211 2.70 -20.06 -54.90
C ALA A 211 3.19 -18.77 -54.23
N VAL A 212 2.30 -17.81 -54.02
CA VAL A 212 2.14 -17.26 -52.67
C VAL A 212 0.68 -17.22 -52.28
N PRO A 213 0.32 -17.84 -51.17
CA PRO A 213 -1.04 -17.74 -50.71
C PRO A 213 -1.40 -16.30 -50.35
N TYR A 214 -2.63 -15.91 -50.62
CA TYR A 214 -3.20 -14.61 -50.24
C TYR A 214 -2.88 -14.18 -48.79
N TRP A 215 -2.66 -15.14 -47.89
CA TRP A 215 -2.25 -14.90 -46.52
C TRP A 215 -0.91 -14.15 -46.36
N TRP A 216 0.04 -14.23 -47.30
CA TRP A 216 1.33 -13.53 -47.13
C TRP A 216 1.14 -12.02 -47.10
N LYS A 217 0.25 -11.50 -47.95
CA LYS A 217 -0.12 -10.08 -47.92
C LYS A 217 -0.71 -9.70 -46.57
N GLN A 218 -1.51 -10.58 -45.95
CA GLN A 218 -2.06 -10.36 -44.61
C GLN A 218 -0.95 -10.29 -43.56
N CYS A 219 0.06 -11.17 -43.67
CA CYS A 219 1.22 -11.18 -42.79
C CYS A 219 2.05 -9.89 -42.90
N VAL A 220 2.28 -9.42 -44.12
CA VAL A 220 2.96 -8.14 -44.37
C VAL A 220 2.15 -6.97 -43.80
N CYS A 221 0.84 -6.92 -44.05
CA CYS A 221 -0.03 -5.86 -43.51
C CYS A 221 -0.02 -5.85 -41.99
N SER A 222 -0.22 -7.01 -41.37
CA SER A 222 -0.33 -7.12 -39.91
C SER A 222 1.00 -6.80 -39.22
N SER A 223 2.14 -7.22 -39.79
CA SER A 223 3.45 -6.86 -39.24
C SER A 223 3.74 -5.37 -39.36
N PHE A 224 3.35 -4.73 -40.47
CA PHE A 224 3.43 -3.27 -40.59
C PHE A 224 2.52 -2.57 -39.56
N ASN A 225 1.28 -3.04 -39.39
CA ASN A 225 0.34 -2.48 -38.42
C ASN A 225 0.85 -2.59 -36.99
N VAL A 226 1.48 -3.69 -36.63
CA VAL A 226 2.14 -3.86 -35.33
C VAL A 226 3.26 -2.84 -35.17
N SER A 227 4.11 -2.64 -36.18
CA SER A 227 5.16 -1.60 -36.15
C SER A 227 4.56 -0.20 -35.94
N ALA A 228 3.45 0.11 -36.62
CA ALA A 228 2.75 1.38 -36.47
C ALA A 228 2.14 1.55 -35.08
N MET A 229 1.49 0.51 -34.53
CA MET A 229 0.91 0.54 -33.18
C MET A 229 1.96 0.74 -32.10
N LEU A 230 3.10 0.05 -32.20
CA LEU A 230 4.22 0.20 -31.26
C LEU A 230 4.82 1.61 -31.29
N ARG A 231 4.79 2.27 -32.44
CA ARG A 231 5.20 3.67 -32.60
C ARG A 231 4.08 4.68 -32.35
N GLN A 232 2.87 4.21 -32.03
CA GLN A 232 1.66 5.04 -31.87
C GLN A 232 1.34 5.89 -33.11
N GLU A 233 1.70 5.40 -34.28
CA GLU A 233 1.44 6.05 -35.57
C GLU A 233 0.02 5.68 -36.06
N PRO A 234 -0.72 6.60 -36.69
CA PRO A 234 -2.08 6.33 -37.19
C PRO A 234 -2.09 5.48 -38.47
N HIS A 235 -0.93 5.29 -39.10
CA HIS A 235 -0.79 4.61 -40.38
C HIS A 235 -1.19 3.13 -40.32
N ARG A 236 -1.98 2.64 -41.29
CA ARG A 236 -2.40 1.24 -41.35
C ARG A 236 -2.26 0.65 -42.75
N ALA A 237 -1.66 -0.52 -42.83
CA ALA A 237 -1.57 -1.35 -44.01
C ALA A 237 -2.83 -2.21 -44.18
N SER A 238 -3.29 -2.35 -45.42
CA SER A 238 -4.42 -3.18 -45.81
C SER A 238 -4.26 -3.68 -47.24
N ILE A 239 -5.04 -4.68 -47.63
CA ILE A 239 -5.04 -5.19 -49.00
C ILE A 239 -6.21 -4.59 -49.76
N VAL A 240 -5.94 -4.10 -50.96
CA VAL A 240 -6.94 -3.52 -51.85
C VAL A 240 -6.95 -4.28 -53.18
N ASP A 241 -8.15 -4.50 -53.71
CA ASP A 241 -8.36 -5.00 -55.06
C ASP A 241 -8.13 -3.86 -56.07
N VAL A 242 -7.38 -4.13 -57.13
CA VAL A 242 -7.03 -3.20 -58.18
C VAL A 242 -7.39 -3.74 -59.56
N SER A 243 -7.84 -2.84 -60.41
CA SER A 243 -8.37 -3.19 -61.74
C SER A 243 -7.26 -3.13 -62.81
N PHE A 244 -6.62 -4.26 -63.11
CA PHE A 244 -5.72 -4.35 -64.27
C PHE A 244 -5.82 -5.69 -65.02
N ALA A 245 -5.33 -5.70 -66.26
CA ALA A 245 -5.37 -6.84 -67.17
C ALA A 245 -4.38 -7.94 -66.73
N THR A 246 -4.83 -8.83 -65.86
CA THR A 246 -4.12 -10.07 -65.51
C THR A 246 -5.08 -11.26 -65.54
N LYS A 247 -4.57 -12.42 -65.96
CA LYS A 247 -5.28 -13.71 -65.88
C LYS A 247 -5.40 -14.21 -64.44
N THR A 248 -4.51 -13.76 -63.55
CA THR A 248 -4.39 -14.24 -62.18
C THR A 248 -5.15 -13.34 -61.21
N SER A 249 -6.16 -13.86 -60.51
CA SER A 249 -6.94 -13.06 -59.56
C SER A 249 -6.10 -12.58 -58.37
N ALA A 250 -5.11 -13.35 -57.92
CA ALA A 250 -4.24 -12.98 -56.81
C ALA A 250 -3.38 -11.75 -57.13
N ASP A 251 -3.03 -11.54 -58.40
CA ASP A 251 -2.24 -10.37 -58.84
C ASP A 251 -3.03 -9.07 -58.78
N LYS A 252 -4.36 -9.14 -58.85
CA LYS A 252 -5.27 -7.99 -58.71
C LYS A 252 -5.35 -7.44 -57.28
N LYS A 253 -4.53 -7.92 -56.35
CA LYS A 253 -4.52 -7.46 -54.96
C LYS A 253 -3.16 -6.89 -54.61
N VAL A 254 -3.13 -5.66 -54.10
CA VAL A 254 -1.90 -4.97 -53.67
C VAL A 254 -1.99 -4.55 -52.21
N ILE A 255 -0.84 -4.34 -51.60
CA ILE A 255 -0.77 -3.83 -50.23
C ILE A 255 -0.71 -2.32 -50.31
N VAL A 256 -1.58 -1.63 -49.57
CA VAL A 256 -1.60 -0.18 -49.43
C VAL A 256 -1.42 0.20 -47.97
N VAL A 257 -0.71 1.29 -47.71
CA VAL A 257 -0.62 1.95 -46.41
C VAL A 257 -1.44 3.23 -46.50
N LYS A 258 -2.38 3.37 -45.58
CA LYS A 258 -3.20 4.56 -45.41
C LYS A 258 -2.73 5.36 -44.21
N ASP A 259 -2.78 6.68 -44.30
CA ASP A 259 -2.63 7.58 -43.15
C ASP A 259 -3.90 7.59 -42.28
N GLY A 260 -3.90 8.43 -41.23
CA GLY A 260 -5.04 8.59 -40.33
C GLY A 260 -6.30 9.19 -40.98
N GLU A 261 -6.16 9.83 -42.15
CA GLU A 261 -7.27 10.42 -42.92
C GLU A 261 -7.80 9.44 -43.99
N GLY A 262 -7.09 8.33 -44.22
CA GLY A 262 -7.44 7.31 -45.20
C GLY A 262 -6.76 7.49 -46.56
N ASN A 263 -5.87 8.47 -46.71
CA ASN A 263 -5.13 8.69 -47.96
C ASN A 263 -4.05 7.63 -48.12
N ILE A 264 -3.82 7.19 -49.36
CA ILE A 264 -2.81 6.17 -49.67
C ILE A 264 -1.44 6.83 -49.75
N VAL A 265 -0.56 6.52 -48.79
CA VAL A 265 0.78 7.11 -48.66
C VAL A 265 1.90 6.17 -49.09
N ALA A 266 1.63 4.86 -49.11
CA ALA A 266 2.53 3.88 -49.69
C ALA A 266 1.73 2.73 -50.31
N TRP A 267 2.25 2.09 -51.36
CA TRP A 267 1.71 0.84 -51.84
C TRP A 267 2.77 -0.01 -52.52
N ALA A 268 2.58 -1.33 -52.49
CA ALA A 268 3.52 -2.28 -53.07
C ALA A 268 2.80 -3.47 -53.70
N HIS A 269 3.39 -3.96 -54.79
CA HIS A 269 3.08 -5.27 -55.33
C HIS A 269 3.73 -6.36 -54.49
N THR A 270 3.32 -7.60 -54.70
CA THR A 270 3.91 -8.77 -54.07
C THR A 270 4.11 -9.87 -55.11
N ARG A 271 5.25 -10.56 -55.07
CA ARG A 271 5.53 -11.73 -55.90
C ARG A 271 6.24 -12.80 -55.07
N SER A 272 5.87 -14.05 -55.26
CA SER A 272 6.72 -15.21 -54.97
C SER A 272 6.10 -16.47 -55.60
N GLY A 273 6.89 -17.53 -55.62
CA GLY A 273 6.54 -18.78 -56.26
C GLY A 273 7.74 -19.71 -56.36
N PRO A 274 7.57 -20.84 -57.06
CA PRO A 274 8.64 -21.83 -57.21
C PRO A 274 9.83 -21.28 -58.04
N ASP A 275 9.59 -20.41 -59.01
CA ASP A 275 10.62 -19.75 -59.82
C ASP A 275 10.52 -18.22 -59.72
N PRO A 276 11.28 -17.59 -58.81
CA PRO A 276 11.30 -16.13 -58.65
C PRO A 276 11.74 -15.38 -59.91
N ASN A 277 12.58 -16.01 -60.74
CA ASN A 277 13.14 -15.35 -61.92
C ASN A 277 12.14 -15.30 -63.07
N ALA A 278 11.40 -16.38 -63.32
CA ALA A 278 10.30 -16.38 -64.28
C ALA A 278 9.21 -15.36 -63.87
N LEU A 279 8.95 -15.21 -62.56
CA LEU A 279 8.03 -14.20 -62.05
C LEU A 279 8.53 -12.77 -62.27
N ALA A 280 9.84 -12.53 -62.12
CA ALA A 280 10.43 -11.23 -62.41
C ALA A 280 10.38 -10.90 -63.91
N GLU A 281 10.66 -11.87 -64.79
CA GLU A 281 10.52 -11.73 -66.25
C GLU A 281 9.06 -11.42 -66.64
N ALA A 282 8.10 -12.16 -66.08
CA ALA A 282 6.68 -11.93 -66.33
C ALA A 282 6.21 -10.56 -65.83
N TYR A 283 6.70 -10.10 -64.66
CA TYR A 283 6.39 -8.78 -64.13
C TYR A 283 6.91 -7.65 -65.03
N LEU A 284 8.13 -7.77 -65.55
CA LEU A 284 8.70 -6.76 -66.45
C LEU A 284 8.02 -6.76 -67.82
N ALA A 285 7.68 -7.92 -68.36
CA ALA A 285 6.99 -8.04 -69.65
C ALA A 285 5.60 -7.40 -69.63
N ALA A 286 4.91 -7.42 -68.49
CA ALA A 286 3.59 -6.83 -68.31
C ALA A 286 3.53 -6.10 -66.96
N LYS A 287 4.27 -4.99 -66.84
CA LYS A 287 4.26 -4.18 -65.61
C LYS A 287 2.83 -3.69 -65.34
N PRO A 288 2.24 -4.01 -64.18
CA PRO A 288 0.89 -3.54 -63.85
C PRO A 288 0.88 -2.02 -63.73
N GLU A 289 0.10 -1.35 -64.59
CA GLU A 289 -0.27 0.04 -64.34
C GLU A 289 -1.52 0.07 -63.46
N VAL A 290 -1.41 0.69 -62.29
CA VAL A 290 -2.52 0.81 -61.33
C VAL A 290 -2.93 2.29 -61.25
N PRO A 291 -3.80 2.77 -62.15
CA PRO A 291 -4.15 4.18 -62.22
C PRO A 291 -4.96 4.68 -61.01
N GLU A 292 -5.61 3.76 -60.28
CA GLU A 292 -6.35 4.05 -59.05
C GLU A 292 -5.43 4.44 -57.88
N LEU A 293 -4.12 4.18 -57.98
CA LEU A 293 -3.16 4.41 -56.89
C LEU A 293 -2.13 5.50 -57.23
N PRO A 294 -1.74 6.33 -56.24
CA PRO A 294 -0.80 7.43 -56.45
C PRO A 294 0.60 6.91 -56.80
N ALA A 295 1.13 7.28 -57.97
CA ALA A 295 2.43 6.79 -58.46
C ALA A 295 3.60 7.13 -57.52
N ASN A 296 3.57 8.28 -56.85
CA ASN A 296 4.58 8.70 -55.87
C ASN A 296 4.56 7.87 -54.56
N ALA A 297 3.45 7.18 -54.27
CA ALA A 297 3.34 6.30 -53.12
C ALA A 297 3.88 4.88 -53.41
N TYR A 298 4.19 4.57 -54.67
CA TYR A 298 4.69 3.25 -55.05
C TYR A 298 6.06 2.94 -54.40
N LYS A 299 6.18 1.74 -53.82
CA LYS A 299 7.40 1.30 -53.11
C LYS A 299 8.15 0.17 -53.80
N GLY A 300 7.55 -0.50 -54.77
CA GLY A 300 8.16 -1.64 -55.45
C GLY A 300 7.33 -2.91 -55.36
N VAL A 301 8.04 -4.02 -55.59
CA VAL A 301 7.55 -5.39 -55.53
C VAL A 301 8.19 -6.08 -54.33
N LEU A 302 7.35 -6.50 -53.39
CA LEU A 302 7.75 -7.32 -52.25
C LEU A 302 8.04 -8.75 -52.68
N TRP A 303 9.11 -9.30 -52.14
CA TRP A 303 9.55 -10.68 -52.29
C TRP A 303 9.93 -11.26 -50.92
N PRO A 304 9.72 -12.57 -50.66
CA PRO A 304 10.38 -13.25 -49.56
C PRO A 304 11.90 -13.10 -49.67
N LYS A 305 12.58 -13.11 -48.53
CA LYS A 305 14.02 -12.81 -48.43
C LYS A 305 14.89 -13.59 -49.44
N GLU A 306 14.73 -14.91 -49.51
CA GLU A 306 15.51 -15.78 -50.38
C GLU A 306 15.17 -15.56 -51.86
N ASP A 307 13.88 -15.41 -52.16
CA ASP A 307 13.41 -15.14 -53.53
C ASP A 307 13.93 -13.78 -54.02
N ALA A 308 13.93 -12.76 -53.15
CA ALA A 308 14.50 -11.43 -53.43
C ALA A 308 16.00 -11.51 -53.75
N ALA A 309 16.75 -12.29 -52.96
CA ALA A 309 18.18 -12.49 -53.18
C ALA A 309 18.46 -13.18 -54.53
N ASP A 310 17.64 -14.17 -54.91
CA ASP A 310 17.74 -14.85 -56.20
C ASP A 310 17.44 -13.92 -57.37
N VAL A 311 16.35 -13.14 -57.28
CA VAL A 311 15.99 -12.14 -58.30
C VAL A 311 17.08 -11.09 -58.44
N MET A 312 17.58 -10.53 -57.34
CA MET A 312 18.67 -9.55 -57.36
C MET A 312 19.94 -10.12 -57.96
N ARG A 313 20.29 -11.37 -57.65
CA ARG A 313 21.47 -12.03 -58.20
C ARG A 313 21.36 -12.21 -59.72
N LYS A 314 20.23 -12.70 -60.23
CA LYS A 314 20.03 -12.88 -61.68
C LYS A 314 19.94 -11.52 -62.39
N ALA A 315 19.29 -10.53 -61.80
CA ALA A 315 19.17 -9.19 -62.39
C ALA A 315 20.51 -8.42 -62.45
N LYS A 316 21.44 -8.69 -61.52
CA LYS A 316 22.81 -8.14 -61.55
C LYS A 316 23.76 -8.85 -62.54
N ALA A 317 23.35 -9.97 -63.14
CA ALA A 317 24.18 -10.68 -64.10
C ALA A 317 24.43 -9.84 -65.36
N ALA A 318 25.59 -10.04 -66.02
CA ALA A 318 25.92 -9.33 -67.24
C ALA A 318 24.87 -9.60 -68.33
N LYS A 319 24.35 -8.53 -68.95
CA LYS A 319 23.28 -8.60 -69.97
C LYS A 319 22.01 -9.30 -69.48
N SER A 320 21.70 -9.18 -68.19
CA SER A 320 20.49 -9.80 -67.63
C SER A 320 19.23 -9.21 -68.26
N PRO A 321 18.30 -10.05 -68.77
CA PRO A 321 17.02 -9.58 -69.30
C PRO A 321 16.11 -8.99 -68.21
N THR A 322 16.44 -9.21 -66.94
CA THR A 322 15.67 -8.73 -65.79
C THR A 322 16.34 -7.58 -65.03
N ALA A 323 17.38 -6.94 -65.59
CA ALA A 323 18.13 -5.89 -64.88
C ALA A 323 17.22 -4.76 -64.34
N ASP A 324 16.17 -4.40 -65.07
CA ASP A 324 15.23 -3.32 -64.71
C ASP A 324 14.36 -3.63 -63.49
N ILE A 325 14.32 -4.88 -62.99
CA ILE A 325 13.62 -5.20 -61.74
C ILE A 325 14.39 -4.71 -60.51
N LEU A 326 15.71 -4.49 -60.60
CA LEU A 326 16.57 -4.19 -59.45
C LEU A 326 16.07 -3.07 -58.52
N PRO A 327 15.66 -1.88 -59.02
CA PRO A 327 15.15 -0.82 -58.15
C PRO A 327 13.77 -1.13 -57.55
N GLU A 328 13.07 -2.14 -58.08
CA GLU A 328 11.73 -2.54 -57.65
C GLU A 328 11.75 -3.62 -56.58
N VAL A 329 12.87 -4.33 -56.37
CA VAL A 329 12.94 -5.45 -55.42
C VAL A 329 13.05 -4.94 -53.99
N ILE A 330 12.02 -5.23 -53.18
CA ILE A 330 12.01 -4.96 -51.74
C ILE A 330 11.66 -6.22 -50.93
N THR A 331 12.18 -6.34 -49.70
CA THR A 331 11.87 -7.45 -48.76
C THR A 331 10.98 -7.04 -47.60
N ILE A 332 10.84 -5.73 -47.37
CA ILE A 332 10.08 -5.12 -46.29
C ILE A 332 9.26 -3.97 -46.86
N LEU A 333 7.98 -3.88 -46.48
CA LEU A 333 7.17 -2.70 -46.72
C LEU A 333 7.56 -1.63 -45.70
N SER A 334 8.20 -0.55 -46.15
CA SER A 334 8.66 0.52 -45.26
C SER A 334 8.03 1.88 -45.59
N TYR A 335 7.68 2.62 -44.54
CA TYR A 335 7.16 3.98 -44.64
C TYR A 335 7.37 4.74 -43.32
N SER A 336 7.88 5.98 -43.38
CA SER A 336 8.11 6.86 -42.22
C SER A 336 8.76 6.15 -41.01
N GLY A 337 9.77 5.32 -41.28
CA GLY A 337 10.48 4.53 -40.27
C GLY A 337 9.74 3.29 -39.75
N MET A 338 8.45 3.11 -40.03
CA MET A 338 7.73 1.85 -39.80
C MET A 338 8.10 0.85 -40.89
N GLY A 339 8.08 -0.44 -40.53
CA GLY A 339 8.41 -1.51 -41.45
C GLY A 339 7.65 -2.80 -41.14
N SER A 340 7.26 -3.53 -42.18
CA SER A 340 6.88 -4.94 -42.01
C SER A 340 8.07 -5.79 -41.57
N PHE A 341 7.82 -7.02 -41.11
CA PHE A 341 8.91 -7.97 -40.91
C PHE A 341 9.43 -8.47 -42.27
N GLU A 342 10.73 -8.71 -42.34
CA GLU A 342 11.31 -9.50 -43.42
C GLU A 342 10.93 -10.96 -43.19
N MET A 343 10.26 -11.58 -44.15
CA MET A 343 9.84 -12.98 -44.06
C MET A 343 10.75 -13.84 -44.92
N SER A 344 11.30 -14.91 -44.34
CA SER A 344 11.97 -15.96 -45.10
C SER A 344 10.95 -16.84 -45.81
N LYS A 345 11.40 -17.59 -46.82
CA LYS A 345 10.64 -18.64 -47.49
C LYS A 345 10.18 -19.72 -46.51
N LYS A 346 10.95 -19.97 -45.44
CA LYS A 346 10.57 -20.88 -44.35
C LYS A 346 9.42 -20.32 -43.52
N ASP A 347 9.46 -19.03 -43.18
CA ASP A 347 8.37 -18.37 -42.44
C ASP A 347 7.09 -18.38 -43.27
N VAL A 348 7.22 -18.08 -44.57
CA VAL A 348 6.15 -18.16 -45.55
C VAL A 348 5.59 -19.59 -45.58
N ALA A 349 6.42 -20.62 -45.81
CA ALA A 349 5.96 -22.01 -45.83
C ALA A 349 5.29 -22.45 -44.51
N ALA A 350 5.89 -22.12 -43.36
CA ALA A 350 5.38 -22.50 -42.04
C ALA A 350 4.03 -21.84 -41.71
N VAL A 351 3.84 -20.57 -42.07
CA VAL A 351 2.52 -19.91 -41.95
C VAL A 351 1.51 -20.59 -42.86
N GLY A 352 1.91 -20.98 -44.07
CA GLY A 352 1.09 -21.77 -44.98
C GLY A 352 0.63 -23.10 -44.39
N GLU A 353 1.56 -23.93 -43.92
CA GLU A 353 1.27 -25.24 -43.30
C GLU A 353 0.38 -25.11 -42.06
N ALA A 354 0.61 -24.09 -41.24
CA ALA A 354 -0.16 -23.90 -40.03
C ALA A 354 -1.55 -23.26 -40.29
N THR A 355 -1.82 -22.77 -41.50
CA THR A 355 -3.14 -22.24 -41.89
C THR A 355 -3.97 -23.24 -42.70
N SER A 356 -3.33 -24.15 -43.44
CA SER A 356 -3.96 -25.30 -44.12
C SER A 356 -4.55 -26.31 -43.14
#